data_AF-A0A3D5JXW4-F1
#
_entry.id   AF-A0A3D5JXW4-F1
#
_cell.length_a   1.000
_cell.length_b   1.000
_cell.length_c   1.000
_cell.angle_alpha   90.00
_cell.angle_beta   90.00
_cell.angle_gamma   90.00
#
_symmetry.space_group_name_H-M   'P 1'
#
loop_
_entity.id
_entity.type
_entity.pdbx_description
1 polymer ?
#
loop_
_entity_poly.entity_id
_entity_poly.type
_entity_poly.pdbx_seq_one_letter_code
_entity_poly.pdbx_strand_id
1 'polypeptide(L)'
;MSKKTGFMKALKCRECGREYPLDATHVCEFDFGPLEVAYNYDKIKKSLTKDSLAKRPQTMWRFRELLPVAEEPTVGIGVGYTPLVKADRLAKWLGVREAWVKNDAVNYPTLSFKDRVVSVALSRARELGFETVACASTGNLANSVAANAASAGLDSFVFIPTDLEEGKILNSLIYGARVVGIRGHYDEVNRLCAEIAGKYKWAFVNVNMRPYYAEGSKSMA
;
A
#
# COMPACT_ATOMS: atom_id res chain seq x y z
N MET A 1 5.93 -24.45 -9.23
CA MET A 1 4.86 -23.64 -9.87
C MET A 1 5.46 -22.30 -10.26
N SER A 2 5.41 -21.92 -11.54
CA SER A 2 5.92 -20.62 -11.99
C SER A 2 5.15 -19.51 -11.28
N LYS A 3 5.82 -18.70 -10.45
CA LYS A 3 5.21 -17.53 -9.80
C LYS A 3 4.73 -16.61 -10.91
N LYS A 4 3.41 -16.44 -11.08
CA LYS A 4 2.87 -15.47 -12.04
C LYS A 4 3.44 -14.10 -11.67
N THR A 5 3.95 -13.38 -12.66
CA THR A 5 4.58 -12.05 -12.47
C THR A 5 3.69 -10.91 -12.98
N GLY A 6 2.55 -11.20 -13.61
CA GLY A 6 1.65 -10.19 -14.17
C GLY A 6 2.37 -9.31 -15.20
N PHE A 7 2.46 -8.01 -14.89
CA PHE A 7 3.19 -7.00 -15.67
C PHE A 7 4.53 -6.59 -15.03
N MET A 8 4.87 -7.15 -13.88
CA MET A 8 6.14 -6.93 -13.20
C MET A 8 7.24 -7.79 -13.83
N LYS A 9 8.47 -7.28 -13.84
CA LYS A 9 9.69 -7.99 -14.25
C LYS A 9 10.47 -8.49 -13.04
N ALA A 10 10.83 -7.56 -12.17
CA ALA A 10 11.68 -7.80 -11.00
C ALA A 10 11.48 -6.67 -9.98
N LEU A 11 12.00 -6.85 -8.78
CA LEU A 11 12.37 -5.71 -7.94
C LEU A 11 13.73 -5.20 -8.40
N LYS A 12 13.97 -3.90 -8.37
CA LYS A 12 15.22 -3.28 -8.81
C LYS A 12 15.69 -2.27 -7.78
N CYS A 13 16.96 -2.36 -7.37
CA CYS A 13 17.55 -1.34 -6.52
C CYS A 13 17.61 0.00 -7.27
N ARG A 14 17.15 1.06 -6.62
CA ARG A 14 17.20 2.41 -7.17
C ARG A 14 18.63 2.92 -7.37
N GLU A 15 19.55 2.52 -6.49
CA GLU A 15 20.93 3.04 -6.47
C GLU A 15 21.85 2.26 -7.43
N CYS A 16 22.09 0.96 -7.18
CA CYS A 16 22.97 0.16 -8.07
C CYS A 16 22.28 -0.48 -9.28
N GLY A 17 20.94 -0.44 -9.36
CA GLY A 17 20.20 -1.04 -10.47
C GLY A 17 20.12 -2.57 -10.46
N ARG A 18 20.62 -3.25 -9.42
CA ARG A 18 20.56 -4.71 -9.29
C ARG A 18 19.12 -5.21 -9.21
N GLU A 19 18.86 -6.32 -9.88
CA GLU A 19 17.54 -6.96 -9.90
C GLU A 19 17.43 -8.04 -8.83
N TYR A 20 16.22 -8.15 -8.28
CA TYR A 20 15.84 -9.09 -7.24
C TYR A 20 14.53 -9.79 -7.63
N PRO A 21 14.29 -11.02 -7.15
CA PRO A 21 13.00 -11.67 -7.28
C PRO A 21 11.86 -10.80 -6.72
N LEU A 22 10.65 -11.00 -7.24
CA LEU A 22 9.44 -10.34 -6.75
C LEU A 22 8.96 -10.96 -5.43
N ASP A 23 9.82 -10.96 -4.41
CA ASP A 23 9.55 -11.45 -3.06
C ASP A 23 9.38 -10.28 -2.06
N ALA A 24 9.06 -10.60 -0.80
CA ALA A 24 8.91 -9.62 0.27
C ALA A 24 10.29 -9.14 0.77
N THR A 25 10.95 -8.33 -0.04
CA THR A 25 12.26 -7.72 0.24
C THR A 25 12.20 -6.25 -0.13
N HIS A 26 12.79 -5.38 0.69
CA HIS A 26 12.67 -3.93 0.51
C HIS A 26 14.00 -3.18 0.40
N VAL A 27 15.10 -3.87 0.68
CA VAL A 27 16.44 -3.30 0.74
C VAL A 27 17.39 -4.14 -0.10
N CYS A 28 18.29 -3.47 -0.80
CA CYS A 28 19.38 -4.10 -1.53
C CYS A 28 20.46 -4.57 -0.55
N GLU A 29 20.94 -5.80 -0.70
CA GLU A 29 21.95 -6.39 0.20
C GLU A 29 23.37 -5.83 -0.03
N PHE A 30 23.61 -5.10 -1.12
CA PHE A 30 24.93 -4.62 -1.51
C PHE A 30 25.18 -3.14 -1.16
N ASP A 31 24.17 -2.29 -1.32
CA ASP A 31 24.28 -0.84 -1.13
C ASP A 31 23.25 -0.27 -0.15
N PHE A 32 22.41 -1.14 0.43
CA PHE A 32 21.31 -0.77 1.33
C PHE A 32 20.29 0.22 0.72
N GLY A 33 20.29 0.35 -0.61
CA GLY A 33 19.34 1.17 -1.35
C GLY A 33 17.93 0.57 -1.38
N PRO A 34 16.89 1.40 -1.55
CA PRO A 34 15.52 0.92 -1.62
C PRO A 34 15.26 0.15 -2.93
N LEU A 35 14.44 -0.89 -2.83
CA LEU A 35 13.95 -1.62 -4.00
C LEU A 35 12.66 -1.00 -4.53
N GLU A 36 12.54 -0.93 -5.85
CA GLU A 36 11.36 -0.46 -6.58
C GLU A 36 10.88 -1.54 -7.57
N VAL A 37 9.61 -1.51 -7.97
CA VAL A 37 9.07 -2.50 -8.90
C VAL A 37 9.42 -2.12 -10.34
N ALA A 38 10.15 -2.99 -11.04
CA ALA A 38 10.40 -2.84 -12.47
C ALA A 38 9.29 -3.51 -13.29
N TYR A 39 8.76 -2.82 -14.30
CA TYR A 39 7.64 -3.30 -15.12
C TYR A 39 8.02 -3.64 -16.56
N ASN A 40 7.21 -4.49 -17.19
CA ASN A 40 7.24 -4.73 -18.62
C ASN A 40 6.35 -3.74 -19.37
N TYR A 41 6.89 -2.56 -19.66
CA TYR A 41 6.17 -1.50 -20.37
C TYR A 41 5.71 -1.89 -21.77
N ASP A 42 6.43 -2.76 -22.48
CA ASP A 42 6.00 -3.27 -23.79
C ASP A 42 4.73 -4.11 -23.69
N LYS A 43 4.61 -4.91 -22.62
CA LYS A 43 3.39 -5.68 -22.32
C LYS A 43 2.27 -4.76 -21.85
N ILE A 44 2.57 -3.77 -21.00
CA ILE A 44 1.57 -2.80 -20.50
C ILE A 44 0.96 -2.02 -21.66
N LYS A 45 1.79 -1.49 -22.57
CA LYS A 45 1.35 -0.69 -23.73
C LYS A 45 0.35 -1.43 -24.62
N LYS A 46 0.45 -2.77 -24.70
CA LYS A 46 -0.46 -3.62 -25.47
C LYS A 46 -1.80 -3.89 -24.76
N SER A 47 -1.83 -3.86 -23.42
CA SER A 47 -3.01 -4.19 -22.60
C SER A 47 -3.80 -2.95 -22.16
N LEU A 48 -3.08 -1.90 -21.75
CA LEU A 48 -3.66 -0.70 -21.19
C LEU A 48 -4.05 0.27 -22.32
N THR A 49 -5.33 0.29 -22.65
CA THR A 49 -5.90 1.14 -23.71
C THR A 49 -6.98 2.04 -23.13
N LYS A 50 -7.33 3.13 -23.82
CA LYS A 50 -8.42 4.01 -23.40
C LYS A 50 -9.77 3.28 -23.31
N ASP A 51 -10.01 2.35 -24.24
CA ASP A 51 -11.21 1.51 -24.25
C ASP A 51 -11.24 0.55 -23.05
N SER A 52 -10.12 -0.12 -22.74
CA SER A 52 -10.05 -1.01 -21.58
C SER A 52 -10.22 -0.24 -20.26
N LEU A 53 -9.70 0.99 -20.17
CA LEU A 53 -9.91 1.89 -19.03
C LEU A 53 -11.37 2.35 -18.89
N ALA A 54 -12.09 2.57 -19.99
CA ALA A 54 -13.46 3.04 -19.99
C ALA A 54 -14.45 1.94 -19.54
N LYS A 55 -14.14 0.67 -19.84
CA LYS A 55 -14.98 -0.49 -19.50
C LYS A 55 -14.78 -1.01 -18.07
N ARG A 56 -13.72 -0.60 -17.38
CA ARG A 56 -13.40 -1.07 -16.03
C ARG A 56 -14.19 -0.32 -14.96
N PRO A 57 -14.44 -0.95 -13.80
CA PRO A 57 -14.98 -0.25 -12.65
C PRO A 57 -14.18 1.00 -12.30
N GLN A 58 -14.90 1.99 -11.77
CA GLN A 58 -14.35 3.26 -11.32
C GLN A 58 -13.63 3.09 -9.97
N THR A 59 -12.47 2.44 -10.01
CA THR A 59 -11.59 2.22 -8.85
C THR A 59 -10.14 2.43 -9.29
N MET A 60 -9.18 2.46 -8.35
CA MET A 60 -7.76 2.58 -8.71
C MET A 60 -7.26 1.39 -9.55
N TRP A 61 -7.91 0.23 -9.38
CA TRP A 61 -7.57 -1.02 -10.07
C TRP A 61 -7.88 -1.03 -11.55
N ARG A 62 -8.55 0.02 -12.06
CA ARG A 62 -8.60 0.26 -13.51
C ARG A 62 -7.22 0.39 -14.14
N PHE A 63 -6.19 0.72 -13.36
CA PHE A 63 -4.78 0.79 -13.78
C PHE A 63 -3.94 -0.44 -13.36
N ARG A 64 -4.55 -1.62 -13.14
CA ARG A 64 -3.85 -2.80 -12.59
C ARG A 64 -2.56 -3.19 -13.32
N GLU A 65 -2.43 -2.93 -14.61
CA GLU A 65 -1.17 -3.19 -15.35
C GLU A 65 0.00 -2.36 -14.87
N LEU A 66 -0.27 -1.20 -14.28
CA LEU A 66 0.70 -0.32 -13.67
C LEU A 66 0.81 -0.58 -12.16
N LEU A 67 0.12 -1.55 -11.57
CA LEU A 67 0.20 -1.84 -10.14
C LEU A 67 0.85 -3.22 -9.93
N PRO A 68 1.55 -3.44 -8.81
CA PRO A 68 2.37 -4.63 -8.63
C PRO A 68 1.55 -5.81 -8.11
N VAL A 69 0.59 -6.24 -8.91
CA VAL A 69 -0.22 -7.46 -8.72
C VAL A 69 0.02 -8.39 -9.91
N ALA A 70 0.19 -9.67 -9.61
CA ALA A 70 0.38 -10.70 -10.63
C ALA A 70 -0.93 -11.12 -11.28
N GLU A 71 -2.02 -11.04 -10.52
CA GLU A 71 -3.37 -11.45 -10.91
C GLU A 71 -4.37 -10.30 -10.66
N GLU A 72 -5.67 -10.62 -10.67
CA GLU A 72 -6.70 -9.65 -10.29
C GLU A 72 -6.58 -9.30 -8.79
N PRO A 73 -6.81 -8.03 -8.41
CA PRO A 73 -6.66 -7.60 -7.03
C PRO A 73 -7.67 -8.27 -6.11
N THR A 74 -7.20 -8.69 -4.93
CA THR A 74 -8.00 -9.46 -3.97
C THR A 74 -8.38 -8.67 -2.72
N VAL A 75 -7.78 -7.50 -2.50
CA VAL A 75 -7.99 -6.67 -1.30
C VAL A 75 -8.26 -5.23 -1.72
N GLY A 76 -9.26 -4.59 -1.12
CA GLY A 76 -9.59 -3.18 -1.39
C GLY A 76 -10.05 -2.94 -2.83
N ILE A 77 -10.90 -3.81 -3.38
CA ILE A 77 -11.34 -3.76 -4.79
C ILE A 77 -12.05 -2.44 -5.12
N GLY A 78 -12.74 -1.83 -4.14
CA GLY A 78 -13.43 -0.55 -4.27
C GLY A 78 -12.57 0.70 -4.03
N VAL A 79 -11.28 0.55 -3.73
CA VAL A 79 -10.40 1.66 -3.35
C VAL A 79 -10.15 2.60 -4.53
N GLY A 80 -10.07 3.90 -4.24
CA GLY A 80 -9.66 4.93 -5.19
C GLY A 80 -10.84 5.58 -5.92
N TYR A 81 -10.57 6.11 -7.11
CA TYR A 81 -11.53 6.91 -7.89
C TYR A 81 -12.25 8.02 -7.09
N THR A 82 -11.53 8.60 -6.15
CA THR A 82 -12.03 9.66 -5.28
C THR A 82 -12.33 10.96 -6.04
N PRO A 83 -13.23 11.82 -5.54
CA PRO A 83 -13.62 13.04 -6.22
C PRO A 83 -12.45 13.99 -6.50
N LEU A 84 -12.50 14.67 -7.65
CA LEU A 84 -11.71 15.86 -7.96
C LEU A 84 -12.65 17.06 -7.96
N VAL A 85 -12.62 17.84 -6.90
CA VAL A 85 -13.61 18.89 -6.62
C VAL A 85 -13.08 20.24 -7.08
N LYS A 86 -13.81 20.94 -7.95
CA LYS A 86 -13.48 22.32 -8.32
C LYS A 86 -13.73 23.26 -7.14
N ALA A 87 -12.76 24.11 -6.81
CA ALA A 87 -12.79 24.95 -5.62
C ALA A 87 -12.76 26.44 -5.98
N ASP A 88 -13.84 26.94 -6.60
CA ASP A 88 -13.89 28.32 -7.14
C ASP A 88 -13.67 29.41 -6.09
N ARG A 89 -14.22 29.24 -4.88
CA ARG A 89 -14.01 30.19 -3.76
C ARG A 89 -12.56 30.23 -3.30
N LEU A 90 -11.90 29.08 -3.26
CA LEU A 90 -10.48 28.97 -2.91
C LEU A 90 -9.61 29.59 -4.00
N ALA A 91 -9.93 29.34 -5.28
CA ALA A 91 -9.24 29.94 -6.41
C ALA A 91 -9.29 31.48 -6.35
N LYS A 92 -10.48 32.05 -6.10
CA LYS A 92 -10.66 33.49 -5.89
C LYS A 92 -9.86 34.03 -4.72
N TRP A 93 -9.86 33.33 -3.58
CA TRP A 93 -9.12 33.76 -2.38
C TRP A 93 -7.60 33.75 -2.60
N LEU A 94 -7.08 32.75 -3.31
CA LEU A 94 -5.65 32.63 -3.65
C LEU A 94 -5.22 33.55 -4.82
N GLY A 95 -6.16 34.17 -5.54
CA GLY A 95 -5.86 34.98 -6.73
C GLY A 95 -5.40 34.15 -7.95
N VAL A 96 -5.75 32.86 -8.01
CA VAL A 96 -5.38 31.95 -9.11
C VAL A 96 -6.55 31.68 -10.05
N ARG A 97 -6.23 31.31 -11.31
CA ARG A 97 -7.25 31.05 -12.34
C ARG A 97 -8.17 29.88 -12.00
N GLU A 98 -7.61 28.77 -11.50
CA GLU A 98 -8.36 27.57 -11.13
C GLU A 98 -7.71 26.89 -9.93
N ALA A 99 -8.52 26.32 -9.04
CA ALA A 99 -8.09 25.46 -7.94
C ALA A 99 -8.99 24.22 -7.90
N TRP A 100 -8.37 23.06 -7.69
CA TRP A 100 -9.06 21.77 -7.60
C TRP A 100 -8.53 21.00 -6.39
N VAL A 101 -9.40 20.23 -5.74
CA VAL A 101 -9.07 19.42 -4.57
C VAL A 101 -9.28 17.95 -4.91
N LYS A 102 -8.21 17.16 -4.89
CA LYS A 102 -8.29 15.70 -4.97
C LYS A 102 -8.62 15.15 -3.59
N ASN A 103 -9.88 14.77 -3.37
CA ASN A 103 -10.39 14.44 -2.04
C ASN A 103 -10.22 12.96 -1.69
N ASP A 104 -9.03 12.57 -1.26
CA ASP A 104 -8.76 11.21 -0.76
C ASP A 104 -9.23 10.96 0.68
N ALA A 105 -9.83 11.95 1.34
CA ALA A 105 -10.44 11.79 2.66
C ALA A 105 -11.80 11.06 2.62
N VAL A 106 -12.27 10.67 1.42
CA VAL A 106 -13.47 9.84 1.23
C VAL A 106 -13.15 8.52 0.54
N ASN A 107 -11.89 8.08 0.63
CA ASN A 107 -11.49 6.80 0.09
C ASN A 107 -12.00 5.66 0.98
N TYR A 108 -12.44 4.55 0.40
CA TYR A 108 -12.94 3.42 1.17
C TYR A 108 -11.84 2.36 1.37
N PRO A 109 -11.79 1.65 2.51
CA PRO A 109 -12.79 1.65 3.58
C PRO A 109 -12.55 2.68 4.72
N THR A 110 -11.38 3.32 4.82
CA THR A 110 -10.99 4.05 6.04
C THR A 110 -10.99 5.55 5.95
N LEU A 111 -11.53 6.10 4.86
CA LEU A 111 -11.60 7.54 4.60
C LEU A 111 -10.19 8.15 4.52
N SER A 112 -9.25 7.40 3.93
CA SER A 112 -7.85 7.80 3.86
C SER A 112 -7.17 7.45 2.54
N PHE A 113 -6.26 8.32 2.11
CA PHE A 113 -5.27 8.01 1.07
C PHE A 113 -4.53 6.68 1.32
N LYS A 114 -4.35 6.29 2.59
CA LYS A 114 -3.64 5.06 2.97
C LYS A 114 -4.30 3.79 2.41
N ASP A 115 -5.59 3.83 2.09
CA ASP A 115 -6.28 2.70 1.49
C ASP A 115 -5.68 2.28 0.14
N ARG A 116 -5.15 3.22 -0.66
CA ARG A 116 -4.52 2.90 -1.96
C ARG A 116 -3.29 2.03 -1.79
N VAL A 117 -2.38 2.50 -0.96
CA VAL A 117 -1.06 1.88 -0.75
C VAL A 117 -1.19 0.55 0.00
N VAL A 118 -2.14 0.46 0.94
CA VAL A 118 -2.44 -0.76 1.69
C VAL A 118 -3.12 -1.80 0.82
N SER A 119 -4.10 -1.41 0.00
CA SER A 119 -4.81 -2.33 -0.90
C SER A 119 -3.87 -3.02 -1.89
N VAL A 120 -2.88 -2.29 -2.42
CA VAL A 120 -1.81 -2.87 -3.24
C VAL A 120 -0.93 -3.84 -2.43
N ALA A 121 -0.41 -3.38 -1.29
CA ALA A 121 0.49 -4.19 -0.48
C ALA A 121 -0.16 -5.50 -0.01
N LEU A 122 -1.43 -5.47 0.41
CA LEU A 122 -2.15 -6.63 0.90
C LEU A 122 -2.57 -7.58 -0.23
N SER A 123 -2.97 -7.05 -1.39
CA SER A 123 -3.21 -7.90 -2.57
C SER A 123 -1.93 -8.66 -2.95
N ARG A 124 -0.77 -7.99 -2.96
CA ARG A 124 0.51 -8.65 -3.21
C ARG A 124 0.92 -9.61 -2.10
N ALA A 125 0.66 -9.28 -0.83
CA ALA A 125 0.93 -10.16 0.30
C ALA A 125 0.17 -11.48 0.17
N ARG A 126 -1.11 -11.45 -0.26
CA ARG A 126 -1.89 -12.66 -0.52
C ARG A 126 -1.30 -13.51 -1.64
N GLU A 127 -0.88 -12.90 -2.74
CA GLU A 127 -0.22 -13.62 -3.85
C GLU A 127 1.09 -14.30 -3.42
N LEU A 128 1.80 -13.71 -2.46
CA LEU A 128 3.01 -14.27 -1.85
C LEU A 128 2.73 -15.30 -0.75
N GLY A 129 1.44 -15.56 -0.47
CA GLY A 129 0.98 -16.56 0.50
C GLY A 129 1.18 -16.13 1.95
N PHE A 130 1.14 -14.83 2.24
CA PHE A 130 1.08 -14.34 3.62
C PHE A 130 -0.35 -14.46 4.16
N GLU A 131 -0.47 -14.95 5.39
CA GLU A 131 -1.73 -15.01 6.15
C GLU A 131 -1.80 -13.92 7.22
N THR A 132 -0.63 -13.42 7.63
CA THR A 132 -0.48 -12.35 8.61
C THR A 132 0.11 -11.09 7.99
N VAL A 133 -0.56 -9.96 8.20
CA VAL A 133 -0.10 -8.63 7.81
C VAL A 133 0.09 -7.75 9.03
N ALA A 134 1.02 -6.81 8.94
CA ALA A 134 1.34 -5.95 10.06
C ALA A 134 1.80 -4.56 9.62
N CYS A 135 1.78 -3.62 10.55
CA CYS A 135 2.47 -2.35 10.38
C CYS A 135 2.96 -1.79 11.71
N ALA A 136 4.06 -1.03 11.64
CA ALA A 136 4.44 -0.09 12.70
C ALA A 136 3.82 1.27 12.39
N SER A 137 2.67 1.57 13.00
CA SER A 137 1.99 2.86 12.78
C SER A 137 0.90 3.12 13.83
N THR A 138 0.61 4.41 14.00
CA THR A 138 -0.22 4.93 15.09
C THR A 138 -1.43 5.73 14.55
N GLY A 139 -1.67 5.69 13.24
CA GLY A 139 -2.68 6.51 12.57
C GLY A 139 -3.30 5.85 11.34
N ASN A 140 -3.53 6.62 10.28
CA ASN A 140 -4.27 6.17 9.10
C ASN A 140 -3.75 4.88 8.46
N LEU A 141 -2.44 4.61 8.53
CA LEU A 141 -1.89 3.36 8.01
C LEU A 141 -2.36 2.15 8.84
N ALA A 142 -2.30 2.25 10.18
CA ALA A 142 -2.78 1.18 11.06
C ALA A 142 -4.27 0.88 10.82
N ASN A 143 -5.08 1.93 10.75
CA ASN A 143 -6.51 1.80 10.46
C ASN A 143 -6.76 1.12 9.11
N SER A 144 -6.07 1.58 8.06
CA SER A 144 -6.21 1.03 6.72
C SER A 144 -5.77 -0.44 6.64
N VAL A 145 -4.66 -0.81 7.29
CA VAL A 145 -4.20 -2.21 7.38
C VAL A 145 -5.22 -3.06 8.12
N ALA A 146 -5.71 -2.61 9.27
CA ALA A 146 -6.71 -3.32 10.06
C ALA A 146 -8.00 -3.58 9.25
N ALA A 147 -8.57 -2.53 8.65
CA ALA A 147 -9.80 -2.63 7.89
C ALA A 147 -9.67 -3.50 6.63
N ASN A 148 -8.61 -3.30 5.83
CA ASN A 148 -8.40 -4.09 4.62
C ASN A 148 -8.06 -5.56 4.95
N ALA A 149 -7.28 -5.82 6.01
CA ALA A 149 -6.98 -7.17 6.46
C ALA A 149 -8.24 -7.90 6.92
N ALA A 150 -9.08 -7.25 7.71
CA ALA A 150 -10.37 -7.79 8.16
C ALA A 150 -11.26 -8.15 6.95
N SER A 151 -11.35 -7.26 5.96
CA SER A 151 -12.13 -7.52 4.73
C SER A 151 -11.59 -8.69 3.90
N ALA A 152 -10.30 -9.00 4.03
CA ALA A 152 -9.60 -10.02 3.27
C ALA A 152 -9.44 -11.35 4.03
N GLY A 153 -9.87 -11.42 5.30
CA GLY A 153 -9.67 -12.58 6.16
C GLY A 153 -8.21 -12.83 6.55
N LEU A 154 -7.40 -11.77 6.67
CA LEU A 154 -6.00 -11.84 7.09
C LEU A 154 -5.86 -11.50 8.58
N ASP A 155 -4.95 -12.19 9.26
CA ASP A 155 -4.54 -11.79 10.61
C ASP A 155 -3.82 -10.44 10.54
N SER A 156 -4.21 -9.48 11.39
CA SER A 156 -3.59 -8.16 11.41
C SER A 156 -3.01 -7.79 12.76
N PHE A 157 -1.79 -7.25 12.73
CA PHE A 157 -1.07 -6.75 13.90
C PHE A 157 -0.63 -5.31 13.71
N VAL A 158 -0.84 -4.49 14.74
CA VAL A 158 -0.47 -3.07 14.75
C VAL A 158 0.51 -2.84 15.88
N PHE A 159 1.74 -2.47 15.57
CA PHE A 159 2.79 -2.20 16.54
C PHE A 159 2.89 -0.70 16.80
N ILE A 160 2.80 -0.31 18.07
CA ILE A 160 2.83 1.08 18.50
C ILE A 160 3.69 1.26 19.75
N PRO A 161 4.26 2.46 19.97
CA PRO A 161 4.73 2.86 21.30
C PRO A 161 3.61 2.76 22.36
N THR A 162 3.97 2.49 23.62
CA THR A 162 2.99 2.37 24.72
C THR A 162 2.34 3.69 25.16
N ASP A 163 2.88 4.84 24.78
CA ASP A 163 2.49 6.18 25.23
C ASP A 163 1.45 6.86 24.31
N LEU A 164 0.60 6.08 23.64
CA LEU A 164 -0.34 6.58 22.64
C LEU A 164 -1.74 6.90 23.17
N GLU A 165 -2.33 7.95 22.60
CA GLU A 165 -3.73 8.34 22.83
C GLU A 165 -4.69 7.20 22.46
N GLU A 166 -5.59 6.86 23.39
CA GLU A 166 -6.53 5.75 23.27
C GLU A 166 -7.39 5.81 22.00
N GLY A 167 -7.80 7.01 21.57
CA GLY A 167 -8.63 7.20 20.37
C GLY A 167 -7.97 6.69 19.09
N LYS A 168 -6.64 6.76 18.99
CA LYS A 168 -5.89 6.25 17.84
C LYS A 168 -5.84 4.72 17.83
N ILE A 169 -5.82 4.13 19.02
CA ILE A 169 -5.82 2.68 19.22
C ILE A 169 -7.19 2.09 18.87
N LEU A 170 -8.27 2.73 19.35
CA LEU A 170 -9.65 2.27 19.15
C LEU A 170 -10.02 2.07 17.68
N ASN A 171 -9.62 2.99 16.81
CA ASN A 171 -9.89 2.91 15.37
C ASN A 171 -9.32 1.65 14.71
N SER A 172 -8.19 1.12 15.21
CA SER A 172 -7.61 -0.11 14.68
C SER A 172 -8.25 -1.35 15.32
N LEU A 173 -8.58 -1.28 16.61
CA LEU A 173 -9.22 -2.37 17.35
C LEU A 173 -10.62 -2.72 16.84
N ILE A 174 -11.40 -1.74 16.36
CA ILE A 174 -12.77 -1.99 15.88
C ILE A 174 -12.83 -2.95 14.68
N TYR A 175 -11.75 -3.02 13.90
CA TYR A 175 -11.60 -3.97 12.78
C TYR A 175 -11.02 -5.32 13.21
N GLY A 176 -10.75 -5.54 14.50
CA GLY A 176 -10.21 -6.79 15.04
C GLY A 176 -8.70 -6.93 14.95
N ALA A 177 -7.96 -5.85 14.67
CA ALA A 177 -6.50 -5.90 14.67
C ALA A 177 -5.94 -6.11 16.08
N ARG A 178 -4.89 -6.93 16.18
CA ARG A 178 -4.15 -7.14 17.43
C ARG A 178 -3.14 -6.01 17.61
N VAL A 179 -3.43 -5.08 18.52
CA VAL A 179 -2.53 -3.97 18.84
C VAL A 179 -1.49 -4.41 19.86
N VAL A 180 -0.22 -4.23 19.54
CA VAL A 180 0.93 -4.58 20.38
C VAL A 180 1.66 -3.31 20.78
N GLY A 181 1.55 -2.95 22.05
CA GLY A 181 2.30 -1.83 22.65
C GLY A 181 3.74 -2.25 22.94
N ILE A 182 4.71 -1.47 22.45
CA ILE A 182 6.14 -1.65 22.68
C ILE A 182 6.65 -0.51 23.54
N ARG A 183 7.38 -0.84 24.60
CA ARG A 183 8.10 0.16 25.39
C ARG A 183 9.36 0.55 24.65
N GLY A 184 9.33 1.71 23.99
CA GLY A 184 10.45 2.22 23.22
C GLY A 184 10.04 3.33 22.27
N HIS A 185 11.02 3.99 21.67
CA HIS A 185 10.80 5.02 20.66
C HIS A 185 10.45 4.39 19.30
N TYR A 186 9.98 5.23 18.37
CA TYR A 186 9.52 4.79 17.05
C TYR A 186 10.57 3.96 16.26
N ASP A 187 11.86 4.27 16.40
CA ASP A 187 12.92 3.53 15.72
C ASP A 187 13.10 2.12 16.30
N GLU A 188 12.93 1.95 17.61
CA GLU A 188 12.99 0.65 18.28
C GLU A 188 11.79 -0.23 17.87
N VAL A 189 10.61 0.37 17.74
CA VAL A 189 9.41 -0.27 17.18
C VAL A 189 9.69 -0.79 15.76
N ASN A 190 10.22 0.06 14.87
CA ASN A 190 10.52 -0.34 13.49
C ASN A 190 11.59 -1.41 13.42
N ARG A 191 12.63 -1.33 14.27
CA ARG A 191 13.68 -2.36 14.36
C ARG A 191 13.08 -3.71 14.75
N LEU A 192 12.24 -3.75 15.79
CA LEU A 192 11.57 -4.98 16.18
C LEU A 192 10.71 -5.54 15.05
N CYS A 193 9.97 -4.68 14.34
CA CYS A 193 9.16 -5.09 13.20
C CYS A 193 10.00 -5.70 12.06
N ALA A 194 11.19 -5.15 11.80
CA ALA A 194 12.12 -5.72 10.83
C ALA A 194 12.65 -7.10 11.28
N GLU A 195 12.96 -7.26 12.56
CA GLU A 195 13.37 -8.56 13.14
C GLU A 195 12.25 -9.60 13.06
N ILE A 196 11.00 -9.21 13.36
CA ILE A 196 9.82 -10.09 13.22
C ILE A 196 9.63 -10.49 11.76
N ALA A 197 9.72 -9.54 10.82
CA ALA A 197 9.59 -9.81 9.39
C ALA A 197 10.69 -10.75 8.85
N GLY A 198 11.89 -10.72 9.42
CA GLY A 198 12.99 -11.62 9.06
C GLY A 198 12.86 -13.02 9.67
N LYS A 199 12.15 -13.17 10.79
CA LYS A 199 12.00 -14.44 11.52
C LYS A 199 10.70 -15.18 11.20
N TYR A 200 9.61 -14.45 11.01
CA TYR A 200 8.28 -15.00 10.78
C TYR A 200 7.76 -14.61 9.39
N LYS A 201 6.89 -15.44 8.83
CA LYS A 201 6.26 -15.19 7.52
C LYS A 201 5.16 -14.13 7.64
N TRP A 202 5.54 -12.90 7.98
CA TRP A 202 4.63 -11.77 8.19
C TRP A 202 4.88 -10.67 7.15
N ALA A 203 3.81 -10.14 6.57
CA ALA A 203 3.87 -9.05 5.61
C ALA A 203 3.73 -7.71 6.34
N PHE A 204 4.85 -7.07 6.63
CA PHE A 204 4.89 -5.71 7.17
C PHE A 204 4.76 -4.69 6.04
N VAL A 205 3.62 -4.02 6.00
CA VAL A 205 3.22 -3.10 4.93
C VAL A 205 4.24 -1.98 4.70
N ASN A 206 4.81 -1.44 5.79
CA ASN A 206 5.82 -0.38 5.76
C ASN A 206 7.27 -0.87 5.85
N VAL A 207 7.51 -2.20 5.86
CA VAL A 207 8.86 -2.79 5.94
C VAL A 207 9.13 -3.67 4.71
N ASN A 208 8.90 -4.98 4.77
CA ASN A 208 9.25 -5.92 3.70
C ASN A 208 8.31 -5.85 2.48
N MET A 209 7.13 -5.24 2.62
CA MET A 209 6.21 -4.98 1.50
C MET A 209 6.34 -3.56 0.91
N ARG A 210 7.30 -2.77 1.40
CA ARG A 210 7.45 -1.34 1.05
C ARG A 210 7.58 -1.06 -0.46
N PRO A 211 8.28 -1.87 -1.28
CA PRO A 211 8.35 -1.64 -2.73
C PRO A 211 6.97 -1.68 -3.39
N TYR A 212 6.09 -2.56 -2.92
CA TYR A 212 4.74 -2.72 -3.45
C TYR A 212 3.79 -1.66 -2.90
N TYR A 213 3.89 -1.36 -1.60
CA TYR A 213 3.13 -0.32 -0.93
C TYR A 213 3.28 1.03 -1.63
N ALA A 214 4.50 1.42 -1.98
CA ALA A 214 4.77 2.71 -2.60
C ALA A 214 4.00 2.91 -3.91
N GLU A 215 3.82 1.83 -4.68
CA GLU A 215 3.19 1.86 -6.00
C GLU A 215 1.71 2.23 -5.96
N GLY A 216 0.99 1.97 -4.86
CA GLY A 216 -0.42 2.36 -4.75
C GLY A 216 -0.63 3.87 -4.80
N SER A 217 0.37 4.65 -4.37
CA SER A 217 0.31 6.12 -4.33
C SER A 217 0.13 6.74 -5.71
N LYS A 218 0.76 6.16 -6.74
CA LYS A 218 0.73 6.71 -8.09
C LYS A 218 -0.64 6.61 -8.76
N SER A 219 -1.54 5.77 -8.25
CA SER A 219 -2.92 5.67 -8.75
C SER A 219 -3.78 6.90 -8.45
N MET A 220 -3.27 7.82 -7.63
CA MET A 220 -3.91 9.10 -7.32
C MET A 220 -3.61 10.16 -8.38
N ALA A 221 -2.43 10.08 -9.03
CA ALA A 221 -1.95 10.98 -10.07
C ALA A 221 -2.50 10.60 -11.46
#